data_AF-A0A7C2KSR3-F1
#
_entry.id   AF-A0A7C2KSR3-F1
#
_cell.length_a   1.000
_cell.length_b   1.000
_cell.length_c   1.000
_cell.angle_alpha   90.00
_cell.angle_beta   90.00
_cell.angle_gamma   90.00
#
_symmetry.space_group_name_H-M   'P 1'
#
loop_
_entity.id
_entity.type
_entity.pdbx_description
1 polymer ?
#
loop_
_entity_poly.entity_id
_entity_poly.type
_entity_poly.pdbx_seq_one_letter_code
_entity_poly.pdbx_strand_id
1 'polypeptide(L)'
;MKRTAIAIIATFGLSSALMAGSGMHSCKHHKERSSLYTTIEQLDLTEAQKKELQTFRETQRGEKKASRKALKEKRAMKQNRTDLSRFMTAEKFDKEAFKAVMKERMQSREKMREERREAMIERRAERMEKLFAILTPEQREKWIQLSQK
;
A
#
# COMPACT_ATOMS: atom_id res chain seq x y z
N MET A 1 -29.00 -23.93 69.95
CA MET A 1 -29.31 -24.92 68.90
C MET A 1 -28.73 -24.42 67.58
N LYS A 2 -27.80 -25.18 67.00
CA LYS A 2 -27.04 -24.82 65.80
C LYS A 2 -27.90 -25.05 64.55
N ARG A 3 -27.99 -24.08 63.65
CA ARG A 3 -28.38 -24.30 62.25
C ARG A 3 -27.41 -23.52 61.36
N THR A 4 -26.47 -24.30 60.84
CA THR A 4 -25.48 -23.96 59.81
C THR A 4 -26.18 -23.71 58.48
N ALA A 5 -26.04 -22.52 57.92
CA ALA A 5 -26.37 -22.23 56.52
C ALA A 5 -25.07 -22.27 55.71
N ILE A 6 -24.97 -23.24 54.80
CA ILE A 6 -23.86 -23.40 53.87
C ILE A 6 -24.13 -22.44 52.71
N ALA A 7 -23.38 -21.35 52.64
CA ALA A 7 -23.37 -20.46 51.49
C ALA A 7 -22.38 -21.03 50.45
N ILE A 8 -22.90 -21.56 49.35
CA ILE A 8 -22.13 -22.04 48.22
C ILE A 8 -21.56 -20.82 47.48
N ILE A 9 -20.25 -20.64 47.58
CA ILE A 9 -19.49 -19.65 46.81
C ILE A 9 -19.45 -20.13 45.36
N ALA A 10 -20.28 -19.55 44.50
CA ALA A 10 -20.21 -19.75 43.06
C ALA A 10 -19.04 -18.91 42.50
N THR A 11 -17.86 -19.50 42.41
CA THR A 11 -16.73 -18.92 41.68
C THR A 11 -16.98 -19.06 40.18
N PHE A 12 -17.57 -18.03 39.56
CA PHE A 12 -17.53 -17.89 38.11
C PHE A 12 -16.15 -17.35 37.71
N GLY A 13 -15.29 -18.26 37.27
CA GLY A 13 -14.06 -17.91 36.57
C GLY A 13 -14.39 -17.26 35.22
N LEU A 14 -14.02 -16.00 35.05
CA LEU A 14 -13.80 -15.42 33.72
C LEU A 14 -12.32 -15.10 33.59
N SER A 15 -11.56 -16.08 33.11
CA SER A 15 -10.25 -15.83 32.51
C SER A 15 -10.47 -15.04 31.22
N SER A 16 -10.42 -13.71 31.28
CA SER A 16 -10.28 -12.89 30.07
C SER A 16 -8.86 -13.06 29.55
N ALA A 17 -8.64 -14.13 28.81
CA ALA A 17 -7.49 -14.27 27.94
C ALA A 17 -7.48 -13.07 27.00
N LEU A 18 -6.43 -12.26 27.12
CA LEU A 18 -6.03 -11.25 26.15
C LEU A 18 -5.84 -11.95 24.79
N MET A 19 -6.90 -12.02 23.99
CA MET A 19 -6.81 -12.28 22.56
C MET A 19 -6.25 -11.01 21.91
N ALA A 20 -4.95 -10.80 22.12
CA ALA A 20 -4.11 -10.01 21.24
C ALA A 20 -4.17 -10.72 19.87
N GLY A 21 -5.17 -10.36 19.07
CA GLY A 21 -5.27 -10.74 17.67
C GLY A 21 -4.15 -10.08 16.89
N SER A 22 -2.93 -10.58 17.04
CA SER A 22 -1.86 -10.39 16.08
C SER A 22 -2.24 -11.18 14.83
N GLY A 23 -3.12 -10.59 14.02
CA GLY A 23 -3.43 -11.03 12.67
C GLY A 23 -2.15 -10.95 11.85
N MET A 24 -1.39 -12.04 11.89
CA MET A 24 -0.21 -12.26 11.07
C MET A 24 -0.69 -12.31 9.62
N HIS A 25 -0.62 -11.17 8.93
CA HIS A 25 -0.85 -11.10 7.49
C HIS A 25 0.22 -11.95 6.81
N SER A 26 -0.13 -13.20 6.48
CA SER A 26 0.66 -14.05 5.60
C SER A 26 0.74 -13.34 4.25
N CYS A 27 1.87 -12.71 3.97
CA CYS A 27 2.20 -12.25 2.63
C CYS A 27 2.29 -13.48 1.73
N LYS A 28 1.18 -13.85 1.09
CA LYS A 28 1.20 -14.80 -0.01
C LYS A 28 2.19 -14.28 -1.04
N HIS A 29 3.29 -15.00 -1.20
CA HIS A 29 4.30 -14.74 -2.20
C HIS A 29 3.62 -14.50 -3.55
N HIS A 30 3.87 -13.33 -4.13
CA HIS A 30 3.47 -13.05 -5.50
C HIS A 30 4.05 -14.16 -6.37
N LYS A 31 3.16 -14.91 -7.07
CA LYS A 31 3.56 -15.66 -8.27
C LYS A 31 4.47 -14.75 -9.08
N GLU A 32 5.61 -15.30 -9.45
CA GLU A 32 6.70 -14.73 -10.23
C GLU A 32 6.19 -14.02 -11.49
N ARG A 33 5.63 -12.82 -11.34
CA ARG A 33 5.50 -11.91 -12.47
C ARG A 33 6.91 -11.44 -12.74
N SER A 34 7.48 -11.87 -13.87
CA SER A 34 8.75 -11.35 -14.36
C SER A 34 8.69 -9.83 -14.26
N SER A 35 9.53 -9.28 -13.39
CA SER A 35 9.70 -7.85 -13.31
C SER A 35 10.37 -7.40 -14.61
N LEU A 36 10.10 -6.17 -15.05
CA LEU A 36 10.77 -5.60 -16.22
C LEU A 36 12.30 -5.81 -16.19
N TYR A 37 12.88 -5.74 -15.00
CA TYR A 37 14.31 -5.96 -14.76
C TYR A 37 14.78 -7.40 -14.95
N THR A 38 13.97 -8.41 -14.57
CA THR A 38 14.32 -9.82 -14.78
C THR A 38 14.32 -10.18 -16.25
N THR A 39 13.42 -9.59 -17.05
CA THR A 39 13.46 -9.76 -18.51
C THR A 39 14.67 -9.06 -19.14
N ILE A 40 15.10 -7.89 -18.64
CA ILE A 40 16.30 -7.21 -19.14
C ILE A 40 17.59 -7.98 -18.78
N GLU A 41 17.65 -8.62 -17.61
CA GLU A 41 18.80 -9.43 -17.20
C GLU A 41 19.01 -10.70 -18.05
N GLN A 42 17.96 -11.16 -18.75
CA GLN A 42 18.05 -12.28 -19.69
C GLN A 42 18.66 -11.87 -21.05
N LEU A 43 18.93 -10.57 -21.26
CA LEU A 43 19.61 -10.07 -22.44
C LEU A 43 21.12 -10.20 -22.28
N ASP A 44 21.82 -10.28 -23.40
CA ASP A 44 23.28 -10.33 -23.44
C ASP A 44 23.86 -8.93 -23.18
N LEU A 45 23.82 -8.50 -21.92
CA LEU A 45 24.26 -7.19 -21.47
C LEU A 45 25.78 -7.14 -21.29
N THR A 46 26.41 -6.06 -21.76
CA THR A 46 27.82 -5.78 -21.49
C THR A 46 28.04 -5.43 -20.02
N GLU A 47 29.28 -5.53 -19.52
CA GLU A 47 29.60 -5.15 -18.14
C GLU A 47 29.30 -3.67 -17.85
N ALA A 48 29.54 -2.79 -18.83
CA ALA A 48 29.20 -1.38 -18.75
C ALA A 48 27.69 -1.17 -18.59
N GLN A 49 26.87 -1.83 -19.41
CA GLN A 49 25.41 -1.76 -19.33
C GLN A 49 24.89 -2.31 -17.99
N LYS A 50 25.49 -3.41 -17.48
CA LYS A 50 25.13 -3.97 -16.17
C LYS A 50 25.40 -2.97 -15.04
N LYS A 51 26.53 -2.27 -15.08
CA LYS A 51 26.90 -1.25 -14.09
C LYS A 51 25.95 -0.04 -14.11
N GLU A 52 25.56 0.41 -15.31
CA GLU A 52 24.57 1.47 -15.47
C GLU A 52 23.20 1.06 -14.93
N LEU A 53 22.75 -0.16 -15.24
CA LEU A 53 21.50 -0.71 -14.72
C LEU A 53 21.51 -0.84 -13.20
N GLN A 54 22.62 -1.26 -12.61
CA GLN A 54 22.78 -1.31 -11.16
C GLN A 54 22.65 0.09 -10.53
N THR A 55 23.39 1.06 -11.07
CA THR A 55 23.34 2.45 -10.60
C THR A 55 21.91 3.00 -10.68
N PHE A 56 21.24 2.76 -11.80
CA PHE A 56 19.84 3.13 -12.00
C PHE A 56 18.88 2.45 -10.99
N ARG A 57 19.13 1.19 -10.62
CA ARG A 57 18.31 0.50 -9.59
C ARG A 57 18.53 1.10 -8.21
N GLU A 58 19.76 1.47 -7.88
CA GLU A 58 20.10 2.05 -6.59
C GLU A 58 19.46 3.42 -6.40
N THR A 59 19.50 4.28 -7.43
CA THR A 59 18.80 5.58 -7.41
C THR A 59 17.30 5.39 -7.21
N GLN A 60 16.67 4.50 -7.98
CA GLN A 60 15.25 4.17 -7.85
C GLN A 60 14.89 3.59 -6.46
N ARG A 61 15.79 2.80 -5.86
CA ARG A 61 15.61 2.29 -4.48
C ARG A 61 15.68 3.44 -3.46
N GLY A 62 16.60 4.39 -3.64
CA GLY A 62 16.72 5.59 -2.82
C GLY A 62 15.44 6.43 -2.84
N GLU A 63 14.95 6.77 -4.03
CA GLU A 63 13.71 7.54 -4.23
C GLU A 63 12.48 6.85 -3.61
N LYS A 64 12.40 5.52 -3.75
CA LYS A 64 11.33 4.72 -3.12
C LYS A 64 11.41 4.75 -1.59
N LYS A 65 12.62 4.69 -1.01
CA LYS A 65 12.79 4.79 0.44
C LYS A 65 12.37 6.17 0.94
N ALA A 66 12.79 7.24 0.26
CA ALA A 66 12.43 8.62 0.61
C ALA A 66 10.91 8.84 0.54
N SER A 67 10.28 8.45 -0.58
CA SER A 67 8.83 8.58 -0.75
C SER A 67 8.03 7.76 0.28
N ARG A 68 8.50 6.57 0.67
CA ARG A 68 7.90 5.79 1.76
C ARG A 68 7.96 6.49 3.11
N LYS A 69 9.11 7.11 3.45
CA LYS A 69 9.25 7.91 4.68
C LYS A 69 8.27 9.09 4.69
N ALA A 70 8.26 9.88 3.63
CA ALA A 70 7.35 11.01 3.48
C ALA A 70 5.87 10.59 3.55
N LEU A 71 5.51 9.43 2.99
CA LEU A 71 4.14 8.89 3.11
C LEU A 71 3.82 8.45 4.54
N LYS A 72 4.76 7.86 5.27
CA LYS A 72 4.58 7.45 6.66
C LYS A 72 4.33 8.67 7.55
N GLU A 73 5.12 9.73 7.39
CA GLU A 73 4.95 11.01 8.09
C GLU A 73 3.58 11.64 7.77
N LYS A 74 3.21 11.73 6.49
CA LYS A 74 1.88 12.23 6.08
C LYS A 74 0.72 11.39 6.63
N ARG A 75 0.90 10.07 6.77
CA ARG A 75 -0.12 9.17 7.36
C ARG A 75 -0.23 9.35 8.87
N ALA A 76 0.87 9.58 9.57
CA ALA A 76 0.86 9.90 11.00
C ALA A 76 0.10 11.21 11.26
N MET A 77 0.21 12.20 10.36
CA MET A 77 -0.54 13.47 10.45
C MET A 77 -2.01 13.39 10.00
N LYS A 78 -2.39 12.45 9.11
CA LYS A 78 -3.72 12.38 8.49
C LYS A 78 -4.63 11.25 9.02
N GLN A 79 -4.65 11.00 10.32
CA GLN A 79 -5.76 10.23 10.91
C GLN A 79 -7.02 11.12 11.04
N ASN A 80 -7.51 11.66 9.93
CA ASN A 80 -8.81 12.34 9.85
C ASN A 80 -9.93 11.28 9.88
N ARG A 81 -10.28 10.83 11.08
CA ARG A 81 -11.57 10.18 11.32
C ARG A 81 -12.66 11.19 10.98
N THR A 82 -13.70 10.74 10.28
CA THR A 82 -14.86 11.61 10.06
C THR A 82 -15.44 11.90 11.43
N ASP A 83 -15.44 13.17 11.84
CA ASP A 83 -16.20 13.55 13.02
C ASP A 83 -17.68 13.34 12.71
N LEU A 84 -18.27 12.35 13.36
CA LEU A 84 -19.68 12.01 13.22
C LEU A 84 -20.56 12.88 14.10
N SER A 85 -19.99 13.47 15.17
CA SER A 85 -20.73 14.28 16.13
C SER A 85 -21.35 15.51 15.48
N ARG A 86 -20.69 16.08 14.47
CA ARG A 86 -21.21 17.23 13.68
C ARG A 86 -22.49 16.94 12.88
N PHE A 87 -22.87 15.68 12.71
CA PHE A 87 -24.10 15.28 12.03
C PHE A 87 -25.15 14.76 13.00
N MET A 88 -24.89 14.83 14.31
CA MET A 88 -25.76 14.35 15.35
C MET A 88 -26.26 15.55 16.16
N THR A 89 -27.56 15.56 16.48
CA THR A 89 -28.11 16.36 17.58
C THR A 89 -28.43 15.42 18.74
N ALA A 90 -28.87 15.96 19.88
CA ALA A 90 -29.30 15.16 21.03
C ALA A 90 -30.45 14.18 20.69
N GLU A 91 -31.18 14.41 19.60
CA GLU A 91 -32.41 13.69 19.27
C GLU A 91 -32.38 13.00 17.89
N LYS A 92 -31.55 13.44 16.94
CA LYS A 92 -31.56 12.91 15.57
C LYS A 92 -30.23 13.00 14.84
N PHE A 93 -30.10 12.18 13.79
CA PHE A 93 -28.98 12.22 12.85
C PHE A 93 -29.37 12.93 11.56
N ASP A 94 -28.59 13.93 11.15
CA ASP A 94 -28.76 14.62 9.88
C ASP A 94 -28.16 13.81 8.73
N LYS A 95 -28.99 12.91 8.20
CA LYS A 95 -28.63 12.00 7.11
C LYS A 95 -28.31 12.73 5.80
N GLU A 96 -28.96 13.85 5.51
CA GLU A 96 -28.77 14.57 4.26
C GLU A 96 -27.48 15.40 4.29
N ALA A 97 -27.18 16.07 5.40
CA ALA A 97 -25.89 16.73 5.60
C ALA A 97 -24.72 15.73 5.55
N PHE A 98 -24.89 14.56 6.17
CA PHE A 98 -23.88 13.49 6.10
C PHE A 98 -23.64 13.01 4.67
N LYS A 99 -24.71 12.75 3.90
CA LYS A 99 -24.61 12.34 2.48
C LYS A 99 -23.90 13.39 1.65
N ALA A 100 -24.20 14.68 1.84
CA ALA A 100 -23.56 15.76 1.09
C ALA A 100 -22.04 15.78 1.32
N VAL A 101 -21.61 15.72 2.58
CA VAL A 101 -20.17 15.72 2.91
C VAL A 101 -19.47 14.44 2.45
N MET A 102 -20.15 13.29 2.51
CA MET A 102 -19.58 12.05 1.98
C MET A 102 -19.43 12.09 0.46
N LYS A 103 -20.37 12.69 -0.29
CA LYS A 103 -20.26 12.88 -1.74
C LYS A 103 -19.06 13.77 -2.10
N GLU A 104 -18.92 14.92 -1.45
CA GLU A 104 -17.77 15.83 -1.64
C GLU A 104 -16.43 15.11 -1.36
N ARG A 105 -16.39 14.30 -0.31
CA ARG A 105 -15.20 13.50 0.02
C ARG A 105 -14.91 12.43 -1.03
N MET A 106 -15.93 11.81 -1.62
CA MET A 106 -15.73 10.84 -2.69
C MET A 106 -15.17 11.53 -3.95
N GLN A 107 -15.73 12.68 -4.33
CA GLN A 107 -15.23 13.46 -5.46
C GLN A 107 -13.76 13.91 -5.27
N SER A 108 -13.40 14.43 -4.10
CA SER A 108 -11.99 14.80 -3.83
C SER A 108 -11.05 13.58 -3.82
N ARG A 109 -11.51 12.43 -3.35
CA ARG A 109 -10.76 11.16 -3.43
C ARG A 109 -10.58 10.68 -4.87
N GLU A 110 -11.57 10.88 -5.72
CA GLU A 110 -11.52 10.52 -7.13
C GLU A 110 -10.49 11.36 -7.87
N LYS A 111 -10.52 12.69 -7.73
CA LYS A 111 -9.50 13.60 -8.26
C LYS A 111 -8.08 13.20 -7.81
N MET A 112 -7.90 12.98 -6.51
CA MET A 112 -6.60 12.51 -5.99
C MET A 112 -6.18 11.13 -6.54
N ARG A 113 -7.12 10.26 -6.92
CA ARG A 113 -6.80 8.96 -7.51
C ARG A 113 -6.37 9.12 -8.97
N GLU A 114 -7.00 10.03 -9.69
CA GLU A 114 -6.67 10.38 -11.08
C GLU A 114 -5.26 10.98 -11.16
N GLU A 115 -4.98 12.04 -10.40
CA GLU A 115 -3.64 12.65 -10.32
C GLU A 115 -2.55 11.62 -9.99
N ARG A 116 -2.85 10.68 -9.07
CA ARG A 116 -1.92 9.61 -8.72
C ARG A 116 -1.71 8.60 -9.84
N ARG A 117 -2.73 8.32 -10.64
CA ARG A 117 -2.62 7.43 -11.80
C ARG A 117 -1.77 8.09 -12.87
N GLU A 118 -2.03 9.35 -13.19
CA GLU A 118 -1.25 10.14 -14.15
C GLU A 118 0.23 10.19 -13.74
N ALA A 119 0.51 10.64 -12.50
CA ALA A 119 1.88 10.69 -11.99
C ALA A 119 2.55 9.30 -11.90
N MET A 120 1.79 8.21 -11.87
CA MET A 120 2.34 6.85 -11.92
C MET A 120 2.67 6.42 -13.35
N ILE A 121 1.83 6.78 -14.32
CA ILE A 121 2.06 6.55 -15.75
C ILE A 121 3.29 7.32 -16.21
N GLU A 122 3.39 8.60 -15.88
CA GLU A 122 4.52 9.46 -16.22
C GLU A 122 5.84 8.88 -15.68
N ARG A 123 5.91 8.60 -14.37
CA ARG A 123 7.08 7.96 -13.75
C ARG A 123 7.41 6.60 -14.34
N ARG A 124 6.42 5.87 -14.86
CA ARG A 124 6.65 4.60 -15.54
C ARG A 124 7.25 4.84 -16.93
N ALA A 125 6.75 5.80 -17.67
CA ALA A 125 7.26 6.19 -18.98
C ALA A 125 8.73 6.65 -18.87
N GLU A 126 9.03 7.60 -17.99
CA GLU A 126 10.40 8.09 -17.74
C GLU A 126 11.36 6.94 -17.37
N ARG A 127 10.89 6.00 -16.55
CA ARG A 127 11.69 4.83 -16.18
C ARG A 127 11.98 3.95 -17.39
N MET A 128 10.97 3.70 -18.21
CA MET A 128 11.12 2.88 -19.41
C MET A 128 12.08 3.54 -20.40
N GLU A 129 11.94 4.84 -20.65
CA GLU A 129 12.83 5.61 -21.50
C GLU A 129 14.29 5.48 -21.05
N LYS A 130 14.59 5.76 -19.78
CA LYS A 130 15.94 5.67 -19.22
C LYS A 130 16.50 4.24 -19.29
N LEU A 131 15.68 3.23 -19.08
CA LEU A 131 16.11 1.84 -19.16
C LEU A 131 16.43 1.40 -20.59
N PHE A 132 15.58 1.76 -21.55
CA PHE A 132 15.78 1.38 -22.95
C PHE A 132 16.86 2.18 -23.66
N ALA A 133 17.26 3.33 -23.10
CA ALA A 133 18.43 4.08 -23.54
C ALA A 133 19.75 3.31 -23.32
N ILE A 134 19.81 2.43 -22.32
CA ILE A 134 21.00 1.61 -22.00
C ILE A 134 21.17 0.48 -23.02
N LEU A 135 20.06 0.01 -23.61
CA LEU A 135 20.04 -1.16 -24.49
C LEU A 135 20.33 -0.80 -25.95
N THR A 136 21.01 -1.70 -26.66
CA THR A 136 21.18 -1.60 -28.11
C THR A 136 19.85 -1.86 -28.84
N PRO A 137 19.71 -1.45 -30.12
CA PRO A 137 18.51 -1.76 -30.91
C PRO A 137 18.16 -3.25 -30.93
N GLU A 138 19.14 -4.13 -31.12
CA GLU A 138 18.95 -5.58 -31.16
C GLU A 138 18.50 -6.14 -29.80
N GLN A 139 19.07 -5.64 -28.70
CA GLN A 139 18.67 -6.02 -27.35
C GLN A 139 17.22 -5.58 -27.05
N ARG A 140 16.78 -4.42 -27.56
CA ARG A 140 15.39 -3.96 -27.43
C ARG A 140 14.42 -4.88 -28.17
N GLU A 141 14.78 -5.35 -29.36
CA GLU A 141 13.96 -6.27 -30.13
C GLU A 141 13.82 -7.64 -29.42
N LYS A 142 14.93 -8.19 -28.91
CA LYS A 142 14.93 -9.41 -28.09
C LYS A 142 14.08 -9.24 -26.82
N TRP A 143 14.11 -8.06 -26.20
CA TRP A 143 13.26 -7.76 -25.04
C TRP A 143 11.77 -7.77 -25.40
N ILE A 144 11.37 -7.20 -26.55
CA ILE A 144 9.98 -7.20 -27.01
C ILE A 144 9.47 -8.64 -27.14
N GLN A 145 10.26 -9.52 -27.77
CA GLN A 145 9.92 -10.93 -27.94
C GLN A 145 9.77 -11.66 -26.59
N LEU A 146 10.66 -11.40 -25.63
CA LEU A 146 10.57 -11.98 -24.28
C LEU A 146 9.39 -11.42 -23.47
N SER A 147 8.98 -10.18 -23.72
CA SER A 147 7.89 -9.52 -22.99
C SER A 147 6.49 -9.99 -23.40
N GLN A 148 6.35 -10.61 -24.57
CA GLN A 148 5.09 -11.11 -25.12
C GLN A 148 4.79 -12.57 -24.74
N LYS A 149 5.77 -13.27 -24.13
CA LYS A 149 5.60 -14.62 -23.58
C LYS A 149 4.95 -14.57 -22.21
#